data_AF-A0A183GR56-F1
#
_entry.id   AF-A0A183GR56-F1
#
_cell.length_a   1.000
_cell.length_b   1.000
_cell.length_c   1.000
_cell.angle_alpha   90.00
_cell.angle_beta   90.00
_cell.angle_gamma   90.00
#
_symmetry.space_group_name_H-M   'P 1'
#
loop_
_entity.id
_entity.type
_entity.pdbx_description
1 polymer ?
#
loop_
_entity_poly.entity_id
_entity_poly.type
_entity_poly.pdbx_seq_one_letter_code
_entity_poly.pdbx_strand_id
1 'polypeptide(L)'
;MNGLREGVHLKYFMPSLQVTCSGQLLLTLPDVIPSGFDVLLVRNASIRSIPKHAFRRMDRLREIHIENCDHLTFLEKFAFRGLKKLRLVSFTNCPRLNEIPKSTFSGIGNDFGVKIHFHRTPIQRVHNGAFR
;
A
#
# COMPACT_ATOMS: atom_id res chain seq x y z
N MET A 1 -9.99 -9.60 -24.87
CA MET A 1 -10.90 -9.48 -23.71
C MET A 1 -10.18 -8.72 -22.60
N ASN A 2 -10.09 -7.39 -22.69
CA ASN A 2 -9.39 -6.57 -21.68
C ASN A 2 -10.41 -5.67 -21.00
N GLY A 3 -11.02 -6.19 -19.93
CA GLY A 3 -12.03 -5.49 -19.14
C GLY A 3 -11.45 -4.81 -17.90
N LEU A 4 -10.38 -4.02 -18.03
CA LEU A 4 -9.88 -3.23 -16.91
C LEU A 4 -10.45 -1.81 -17.01
N ARG A 5 -11.26 -1.45 -16.00
CA ARG A 5 -11.94 -0.16 -15.84
C ARG A 5 -10.94 0.97 -15.56
N GLU A 6 -11.40 2.21 -15.73
CA GLU A 6 -10.62 3.44 -15.56
C GLU A 6 -9.73 3.42 -14.30
N GLY A 7 -8.42 3.57 -14.50
CA GLY A 7 -7.46 3.83 -13.43
C GLY A 7 -6.54 2.69 -13.02
N VAL A 8 -6.76 1.44 -13.45
CA VAL A 8 -5.83 0.32 -13.22
C VAL A 8 -5.04 0.00 -14.48
N HIS A 9 -3.72 0.06 -14.37
CA HIS A 9 -2.82 -0.26 -15.46
C HIS A 9 -1.87 -1.37 -15.01
N LEU A 10 -1.87 -2.49 -15.73
CA LEU A 10 -0.85 -3.53 -15.57
C LEU A 10 0.37 -3.14 -16.38
N LYS A 11 1.53 -3.08 -15.73
CA LYS A 11 2.82 -2.86 -16.39
C LYS A 11 3.74 -4.02 -16.07
N TYR A 12 4.24 -4.68 -17.11
CA TYR A 12 5.26 -5.72 -16.98
C TYR A 12 6.63 -5.06 -16.96
N PHE A 13 7.39 -5.24 -15.89
CA PHE A 13 8.78 -4.78 -15.80
C PHE A 13 9.66 -5.96 -15.43
N MET A 14 10.18 -6.68 -16.43
CA MET A 14 10.98 -7.88 -16.17
C MET A 14 12.12 -7.58 -15.17
N PRO A 15 12.30 -8.37 -14.09
CA PRO A 15 11.65 -9.65 -13.80
C PRO A 15 10.37 -9.60 -12.91
N SER A 16 9.85 -8.42 -12.55
CA SER A 16 8.70 -8.27 -11.65
C SER A 16 7.41 -7.81 -12.36
N LEU A 17 6.27 -8.33 -11.91
CA LEU A 17 4.97 -7.83 -12.36
C LEU A 17 4.56 -6.65 -11.48
N GLN A 18 4.24 -5.50 -12.10
CA GLN A 18 3.79 -4.29 -11.42
C GLN A 18 2.34 -3.98 -11.76
N VAL A 19 1.57 -3.57 -10.75
CA VAL A 19 0.24 -3.02 -10.91
C VAL A 19 0.26 -1.56 -10.49
N THR A 20 -0.21 -0.67 -11.37
CA THR A 20 -0.40 0.74 -11.05
C THR A 20 -1.89 1.05 -10.90
N CYS A 21 -2.27 1.59 -9.76
CA CYS A 21 -3.60 2.12 -9.47
C CYS A 21 -3.55 3.64 -9.39
N SER A 22 -4.42 4.33 -10.13
CA SER A 22 -4.50 5.79 -10.18
C SER A 22 -5.94 6.26 -10.34
N GLY A 23 -6.31 7.38 -9.71
CA GLY A 23 -7.67 7.94 -9.79
C GLY A 23 -8.50 7.81 -8.50
N GLN A 24 -9.78 8.19 -8.57
CA GLN A 24 -10.56 8.54 -7.37
C GLN A 24 -11.20 7.36 -6.62
N LEU A 25 -11.30 6.16 -7.20
CA LEU A 25 -12.20 5.10 -6.71
C LEU A 25 -11.55 3.75 -6.38
N LEU A 26 -10.22 3.65 -6.32
CA LEU A 26 -9.57 2.34 -6.52
C LEU A 26 -9.31 1.47 -5.28
N LEU A 27 -9.11 2.04 -4.08
CA LEU A 27 -8.85 1.22 -2.88
C LEU A 27 -10.12 0.63 -2.24
N THR A 28 -11.31 0.97 -2.74
CA THR A 28 -12.56 0.36 -2.27
C THR A 28 -12.86 -0.98 -2.95
N LEU A 29 -12.15 -1.34 -4.02
CA LEU A 29 -12.42 -2.55 -4.82
C LEU A 29 -11.18 -3.45 -4.93
N PRO A 30 -10.79 -4.15 -3.84
CA PRO A 30 -9.64 -5.07 -3.82
C PRO A 30 -9.82 -6.30 -4.72
N ASP A 31 -11.04 -6.64 -5.12
CA ASP A 31 -11.33 -7.79 -6.00
C ASP A 31 -10.91 -7.57 -7.46
N VAL A 32 -10.61 -6.33 -7.84
CA VAL A 32 -10.23 -5.96 -9.22
C VAL A 32 -8.73 -6.08 -9.45
N ILE A 33 -7.94 -6.15 -8.38
CA ILE A 33 -6.48 -6.22 -8.47
C ILE A 33 -6.06 -7.70 -8.54
N PRO A 34 -5.38 -8.15 -9.62
CA PRO A 34 -4.92 -9.54 -9.74
C PRO A 34 -3.94 -9.89 -8.62
N SER A 35 -3.86 -11.13 -8.14
CA SER A 35 -2.97 -11.52 -7.01
C SER A 35 -1.54 -11.90 -7.43
N GLY A 36 -1.23 -11.85 -8.72
CA GLY A 36 -0.03 -12.45 -9.33
C GLY A 36 1.24 -11.58 -9.36
N PHE A 37 1.24 -10.41 -8.72
CA PHE A 37 2.22 -9.36 -8.94
C PHE A 37 3.11 -9.07 -7.72
N ASP A 38 4.29 -8.48 -7.95
CA ASP A 38 5.29 -8.21 -6.92
C ASP A 38 5.28 -6.75 -6.43
N VAL A 39 4.85 -5.80 -7.27
CA VAL A 39 4.93 -4.35 -6.98
C VAL A 39 3.59 -3.65 -7.15
N LEU A 40 3.06 -3.04 -6.08
CA LEU A 40 1.88 -2.17 -6.13
C LEU A 40 2.32 -0.71 -6.15
N LEU A 41 1.92 0.05 -7.16
CA LEU A 41 2.05 1.51 -7.19
C LEU A 41 0.66 2.15 -7.12
N VAL A 42 0.33 2.77 -5.99
CA VAL A 42 -0.86 3.61 -5.84
C VAL A 42 -0.43 5.06 -6.02
N ARG A 43 -0.86 5.71 -7.09
CA ARG A 43 -0.41 7.07 -7.43
C ARG A 43 -1.54 7.99 -7.81
N ASN A 44 -1.49 9.24 -7.31
CA ASN A 44 -2.51 10.26 -7.60
C ASN A 44 -3.92 9.74 -7.29
N ALA A 45 -4.09 9.02 -6.17
CA ALA A 45 -5.34 8.39 -5.80
C ALA A 45 -6.08 9.23 -4.74
N SER A 46 -7.41 9.33 -4.86
CA SER A 46 -8.25 10.08 -3.90
C SER A 46 -8.65 9.24 -2.69
N ILE A 47 -7.66 8.57 -2.09
CA ILE A 47 -7.86 7.66 -0.97
C ILE A 47 -7.75 8.44 0.34
N ARG A 48 -8.67 8.22 1.28
CA ARG A 48 -8.62 8.86 2.61
C ARG A 48 -7.87 8.02 3.63
N SER A 49 -7.96 6.71 3.50
CA SER A 49 -7.31 5.76 4.38
C SER A 49 -6.85 4.50 3.65
N ILE A 50 -5.91 3.78 4.26
CA ILE A 50 -5.66 2.38 3.94
C ILE A 50 -6.43 1.52 4.93
N PRO A 51 -7.42 0.72 4.46
CA PRO A 51 -8.26 -0.07 5.35
C PRO A 51 -7.52 -1.24 5.97
N LYS A 52 -8.08 -1.76 7.07
CA LYS A 52 -7.60 -2.99 7.70
C LYS A 52 -7.61 -4.13 6.68
N HIS A 53 -6.50 -4.88 6.59
CA HIS A 53 -6.33 -5.99 5.66
C HIS A 53 -6.43 -5.63 4.17
N ALA A 54 -6.16 -4.37 3.79
CA ALA A 54 -6.26 -3.88 2.41
C ALA A 54 -5.61 -4.80 1.35
N PHE A 55 -4.52 -5.46 1.72
CA PHE A 55 -3.69 -6.23 0.78
C PHE A 55 -3.69 -7.74 1.05
N ARG A 56 -4.60 -8.25 1.89
CA ARG A 56 -4.53 -9.63 2.42
C ARG A 56 -4.56 -10.75 1.37
N ARG A 57 -5.04 -10.48 0.15
CA ARG A 57 -5.09 -11.45 -0.97
C ARG A 57 -3.88 -11.36 -1.91
N MET A 58 -2.92 -10.47 -1.65
CA MET A 58 -1.79 -10.19 -2.53
C MET A 58 -0.54 -10.94 -2.05
N ASP A 59 -0.58 -12.28 -2.09
CA ASP A 59 0.44 -13.15 -1.47
C ASP A 59 1.84 -13.06 -2.11
N ARG A 60 1.94 -12.51 -3.31
CA ARG A 60 3.20 -12.29 -4.03
C ARG A 60 3.82 -10.91 -3.79
N LEU A 61 3.08 -10.00 -3.18
CA LEU A 61 3.46 -8.60 -3.06
C LEU A 61 4.74 -8.43 -2.23
N ARG A 62 5.72 -7.76 -2.82
CA ARG A 62 7.03 -7.45 -2.24
C ARG A 62 7.19 -5.97 -1.93
N GLU A 63 6.61 -5.11 -2.76
CA GLU A 63 6.77 -3.67 -2.64
C GLU A 63 5.44 -2.94 -2.80
N ILE A 64 5.21 -1.96 -1.92
CA ILE A 64 4.05 -1.07 -1.98
C ILE A 64 4.56 0.37 -2.01
N HIS A 65 4.23 1.08 -3.08
CA HIS A 65 4.53 2.49 -3.25
C HIS A 65 3.23 3.28 -3.27
N ILE A 66 3.15 4.29 -2.41
CA ILE A 66 2.01 5.19 -2.31
C ILE A 66 2.52 6.60 -2.58
N GLU A 67 2.17 7.15 -3.73
CA GLU A 67 2.73 8.39 -4.27
C GLU A 67 1.63 9.43 -4.50
N ASN A 68 1.89 10.68 -4.11
CA ASN A 68 1.03 11.83 -4.42
C ASN A 68 -0.45 11.59 -4.03
N CYS A 69 -0.69 11.01 -2.86
CA CYS A 69 -2.04 10.75 -2.35
C CYS A 69 -2.41 11.86 -1.36
N ASP A 70 -2.84 13.00 -1.89
CA ASP A 70 -3.06 14.25 -1.13
C ASP A 70 -4.16 14.15 -0.06
N HIS A 71 -5.06 13.18 -0.20
CA HIS A 71 -6.16 12.96 0.73
C HIS A 71 -5.90 11.86 1.76
N LEU A 72 -4.76 11.15 1.66
CA LEU A 72 -4.44 10.07 2.58
C LEU A 72 -4.10 10.64 3.96
N THR A 73 -4.91 10.29 4.95
CA THR A 73 -4.81 10.82 6.31
C THR A 73 -4.57 9.73 7.35
N PHE A 74 -5.01 8.48 7.07
CA PHE A 74 -5.05 7.45 8.09
C PHE A 74 -4.65 6.06 7.57
N LEU A 75 -3.96 5.29 8.41
CA LEU A 75 -3.61 3.90 8.16
C LEU A 75 -4.25 3.03 9.23
N GLU A 76 -5.21 2.19 8.86
CA GLU A 76 -5.89 1.35 9.85
C GLU A 76 -4.97 0.28 10.46
N LYS A 77 -5.38 -0.21 11.64
CA LYS A 77 -4.72 -1.35 12.30
C LYS A 77 -4.68 -2.55 11.36
N PHE A 78 -3.54 -3.23 11.31
CA PHE A 78 -3.33 -4.42 10.49
C PHE A 78 -3.53 -4.20 8.99
N ALA A 79 -3.34 -2.96 8.50
CA ALA A 79 -3.45 -2.63 7.07
C ALA A 79 -2.58 -3.55 6.19
N PHE A 80 -1.38 -3.90 6.68
CA PHE A 80 -0.39 -4.72 5.96
C PHE A 80 -0.30 -6.18 6.46
N ARG A 81 -1.25 -6.62 7.28
CA ARG A 81 -1.19 -7.94 7.91
C ARG A 81 -1.29 -9.08 6.89
N GLY A 82 -0.46 -10.10 7.08
CA GLY A 82 -0.47 -11.33 6.28
C GLY A 82 0.40 -11.29 5.02
N LEU A 83 1.06 -10.16 4.74
CA LEU A 83 1.93 -10.03 3.57
C LEU A 83 3.28 -10.73 3.80
N LYS A 84 3.36 -12.02 3.43
CA LYS A 84 4.52 -12.89 3.74
C LYS A 84 5.79 -12.57 2.95
N LYS A 85 5.68 -11.84 1.85
CA LYS A 85 6.80 -11.51 0.94
C LYS A 85 7.13 -10.03 0.90
N LEU A 86 6.39 -9.20 1.62
CA LEU A 86 6.58 -7.75 1.65
C LEU A 86 7.98 -7.44 2.17
N ARG A 87 8.67 -6.51 1.53
CA ARG A 87 10.02 -6.06 1.89
C ARG A 87 10.10 -4.54 2.01
N LEU A 88 9.22 -3.84 1.29
CA LEU A 88 9.21 -2.38 1.25
C LEU A 88 7.77 -1.83 1.25
N VAL A 89 7.55 -0.83 2.10
CA VAL A 89 6.42 0.09 1.99
C VAL A 89 6.97 1.51 1.94
N SER A 90 6.61 2.29 0.93
CA SER A 90 7.02 3.68 0.83
C SER A 90 5.83 4.61 0.64
N PHE A 91 5.83 5.71 1.38
CA PHE A 91 4.90 6.82 1.23
C PHE A 91 5.68 8.04 0.74
N THR A 92 5.34 8.53 -0.45
CA THR A 92 5.99 9.68 -1.08
C THR A 92 4.94 10.75 -1.36
N ASN A 93 5.18 12.00 -0.94
CA ASN A 93 4.25 13.11 -1.14
C ASN A 93 2.83 12.80 -0.63
N CYS A 94 2.69 12.37 0.62
CA CYS A 94 1.40 12.21 1.28
C CYS A 94 1.26 13.30 2.36
N PRO A 95 0.99 14.56 2.00
CA PRO A 95 1.14 15.71 2.90
C PRO A 95 0.21 15.70 4.11
N ARG A 96 -0.90 14.94 4.07
CA ARG A 96 -1.86 14.82 5.17
C ARG A 96 -1.65 13.61 6.06
N LEU A 97 -0.74 12.70 5.68
CA LEU A 97 -0.40 11.55 6.50
C LEU A 97 0.66 11.99 7.51
N ASN A 98 0.24 12.19 8.75
CA ASN A 98 1.07 12.73 9.83
C ASN A 98 1.20 11.79 11.04
N GLU A 99 0.51 10.66 11.03
CA GLU A 99 0.49 9.71 12.14
C GLU A 99 0.57 8.26 11.68
N ILE A 100 1.25 7.44 12.47
CA ILE A 100 1.24 5.98 12.39
C ILE A 100 0.53 5.40 13.63
N PRO A 101 -0.73 4.96 13.48
CA PRO A 101 -1.49 4.35 14.56
C PRO A 101 -0.90 3.04 15.11
N LYS A 102 -1.40 2.64 16.28
CA LYS A 102 -1.05 1.36 16.90
C LYS A 102 -1.43 0.21 15.95
N SER A 103 -0.53 -0.77 15.86
CA SER A 103 -0.70 -1.99 15.06
C SER A 103 -0.86 -1.79 13.55
N THR A 104 -0.57 -0.62 12.98
CA THR A 104 -0.65 -0.38 11.52
C THR A 104 0.18 -1.41 10.73
N PHE A 105 1.43 -1.64 11.13
CA PHE A 105 2.35 -2.60 10.50
C PHE A 105 2.39 -3.94 11.23
N SER A 106 1.42 -4.21 12.11
CA SER A 106 1.43 -5.42 12.90
C SER A 106 0.99 -6.65 12.12
N GLY A 107 1.66 -7.78 12.37
CA GLY A 107 1.35 -9.06 11.72
C GLY A 107 1.77 -9.13 10.25
N ILE A 108 2.79 -8.37 9.85
CA ILE A 108 3.50 -8.65 8.60
C ILE A 108 4.30 -9.94 8.82
N GLY A 109 3.84 -11.02 8.20
CA GLY A 109 4.34 -12.38 8.46
C GLY A 109 5.48 -12.79 7.54
N ASN A 110 6.53 -11.96 7.46
CA ASN A 110 7.73 -12.28 6.69
C ASN A 110 8.92 -12.57 7.63
N ASP A 111 9.94 -13.26 7.10
CA ASP A 111 11.18 -13.56 7.83
C ASP A 111 12.33 -12.59 7.51
N PHE A 112 12.12 -11.67 6.56
CA PHE A 112 13.17 -10.81 6.00
C PHE A 112 13.21 -9.40 6.60
N GLY A 113 12.24 -9.06 7.44
CA GLY A 113 11.97 -7.68 7.86
C GLY A 113 11.30 -6.84 6.77
N VAL A 114 10.85 -5.65 7.13
CA VAL A 114 10.23 -4.68 6.20
C VAL A 114 10.88 -3.32 6.38
N LYS A 115 11.29 -2.71 5.27
CA LYS A 115 11.67 -1.30 5.22
C LYS A 115 10.43 -0.44 5.03
N ILE A 116 10.30 0.60 5.83
CA ILE A 116 9.17 1.53 5.77
C ILE A 116 9.75 2.92 5.57
N HIS A 117 9.52 3.51 4.41
CA HIS A 117 10.07 4.81 4.03
C HIS A 117 8.97 5.87 3.95
N PHE A 118 9.28 7.07 4.43
CA PHE A 118 8.43 8.24 4.31
C PHE A 118 9.26 9.35 3.65
N HIS A 119 8.90 9.74 2.44
CA HIS A 119 9.53 10.84 1.71
C HIS A 119 8.52 11.96 1.52
N ARG A 120 8.87 13.19 1.91
CA ARG A 120 7.97 14.36 1.82
C ARG A 120 6.57 14.05 2.37
N THR A 121 6.53 13.31 3.48
CA THR A 121 5.34 12.85 4.17
C THR A 121 5.55 13.18 5.65
N PRO A 122 4.81 14.12 6.24
CA PRO A 122 5.15 14.76 7.50
C PRO A 122 4.72 13.92 8.71
N ILE A 123 5.26 12.71 8.85
CA ILE A 123 5.01 11.86 10.02
C ILE A 123 5.53 12.58 11.27
N GLN A 124 4.60 12.95 12.14
CA GLN A 124 4.88 13.64 13.41
C GLN A 124 4.71 12.70 14.61
N ARG A 125 3.86 11.67 14.49
CA ARG A 125 3.58 10.75 15.60
C ARG A 125 3.59 9.30 15.17
N VAL A 126 4.26 8.48 15.97
CA VAL A 126 4.20 7.02 15.86
C VAL A 126 3.72 6.48 17.19
N HIS A 127 2.57 5.78 17.20
CA HIS A 127 1.98 5.25 18.41
C HIS A 127 2.70 3.97 18.88
N ASN A 128 2.76 3.77 20.20
CA ASN A 128 3.35 2.56 20.78
C ASN A 128 2.68 1.29 20.24
N GLY A 129 3.49 0.34 19.75
CA GLY A 129 3.02 -0.90 19.15
C GLY A 129 2.62 -0.79 17.67
N ALA A 130 3.03 0.26 16.96
CA ALA A 130 2.82 0.40 15.51
C ALA A 130 3.38 -0.79 14.68
N PHE A 131 4.47 -1.42 15.12
CA PHE A 131 5.26 -2.40 14.34
C PHE A 131 5.26 -3.83 14.92
N ARG A 132 4.26 -4.20 15.73
CA ARG A 132 4.29 -5.46 16.52
C ARG A 132 4.08 -6.74 15.71
#